data_AF-A0A357L3H2-F1
#
_entry.id   AF-A0A357L3H2-F1
#
_cell.length_a   1.000
_cell.length_b   1.000
_cell.length_c   1.000
_cell.angle_alpha   90.00
_cell.angle_beta   90.00
_cell.angle_gamma   90.00
#
_symmetry.space_group_name_H-M   'P 1'
#
loop_
_entity.id
_entity.type
_entity.pdbx_description
1 polymer ?
#
loop_
_entity_poly.entity_id
_entity_poly.type
_entity_poly.pdbx_seq_one_letter_code
_entity_poly.pdbx_strand_id
1 'polypeptide(L)'
;DPNVFERLTRRPLLPDVMRGIEAAAAAGLFIKINVVALKGVNEREIPEIIAFAHGRGHDVSLIEVMPLGDVDEDRIDHYLPLSAVRDELAQRWTLEPIAFRTGGPSRYVRVRETGGRLGFITPLTQNFCGGCNRVRLTCTGRLYMCLGQNDAADFRTLMREGADDAAIDAAIDEAIGRKPKGHEFRIDRRCAAPSVARTMSATGG
;
A
#
# COMPACT_ATOMS: atom_id res chain seq x y z
N ASP A 1 -2.12 12.25 -15.46
CA ASP A 1 -1.57 13.56 -15.90
C ASP A 1 -0.11 13.73 -15.45
N PRO A 2 0.85 14.12 -16.32
CA PRO A 2 2.23 14.44 -15.94
C PRO A 2 2.35 15.49 -14.82
N ASN A 3 1.50 16.51 -14.80
CA ASN A 3 1.52 17.57 -13.78
C ASN A 3 1.08 17.04 -12.42
N VAL A 4 0.04 16.20 -12.38
CA VAL A 4 -0.41 15.52 -11.16
C VAL A 4 0.68 14.57 -10.66
N PHE A 5 1.31 13.82 -11.56
CA PHE A 5 2.41 12.93 -11.23
C PHE A 5 3.61 13.69 -10.63
N GLU A 6 4.04 14.77 -11.27
CA GLU A 6 5.15 15.60 -10.79
C GLU A 6 4.82 16.24 -9.44
N ARG A 7 3.60 16.77 -9.26
CA ARG A 7 3.15 17.31 -7.97
C ARG A 7 3.25 16.27 -6.85
N LEU A 8 2.80 15.04 -7.12
CA LEU A 8 2.80 13.95 -6.13
C LEU A 8 4.20 13.42 -5.82
N THR A 9 5.04 13.25 -6.85
CA THR A 9 6.39 12.67 -6.71
C THR A 9 7.47 13.71 -6.43
N ARG A 10 7.12 14.99 -6.56
CA ARG A 10 8.02 16.17 -6.51
C ARG A 10 9.13 16.12 -7.57
N ARG A 11 8.96 15.33 -8.64
CA ARG A 11 9.93 15.16 -9.72
C ARG A 11 9.23 14.82 -11.05
N PRO A 12 9.69 15.34 -12.20
CA PRO A 12 9.09 15.06 -13.51
C PRO A 12 9.52 13.68 -14.07
N LEU A 13 9.29 12.60 -13.33
CA LEU A 13 9.80 11.24 -13.66
C LEU A 13 8.80 10.36 -14.41
N LEU A 14 7.63 10.86 -14.80
CA LEU A 14 6.63 10.05 -15.49
C LEU A 14 7.17 9.36 -16.76
N PRO A 15 7.92 10.05 -17.66
CA PRO A 15 8.49 9.39 -18.83
C PRO A 15 9.41 8.21 -18.46
N ASP A 16 10.17 8.32 -17.36
CA ASP A 16 11.10 7.27 -16.91
C ASP A 16 10.35 6.07 -16.35
N VAL A 17 9.28 6.32 -15.58
CA VAL A 17 8.40 5.26 -15.07
C VAL A 17 7.75 4.49 -16.22
N MET A 18 7.27 5.19 -17.26
CA MET A 18 6.66 4.54 -18.42
C MET A 18 7.66 3.64 -19.16
N ARG A 19 8.90 4.12 -19.37
CA ARG A 19 9.98 3.29 -19.95
C ARG A 19 10.30 2.08 -19.06
N GLY A 20 10.29 2.24 -17.75
CA GLY A 20 10.48 1.14 -16.80
C GLY A 20 9.39 0.07 -16.89
N ILE A 21 8.12 0.49 -17.01
CA ILE A 21 6.98 -0.42 -17.21
C ILE A 21 7.14 -1.20 -18.52
N GLU A 22 7.49 -0.53 -19.61
CA GLU A 22 7.69 -1.15 -20.91
C GLU A 22 8.86 -2.15 -20.89
N ALA A 23 9.98 -1.78 -20.28
CA ALA A 23 11.13 -2.67 -20.13
C ALA A 23 10.80 -3.91 -19.30
N ALA A 24 10.07 -3.75 -18.19
CA ALA A 24 9.62 -4.87 -17.37
C ALA A 24 8.66 -5.80 -18.13
N ALA A 25 7.76 -5.23 -18.93
CA ALA A 25 6.82 -5.99 -19.75
C ALA A 25 7.56 -6.78 -20.84
N ALA A 26 8.53 -6.14 -21.51
CA ALA A 26 9.37 -6.79 -22.52
C ALA A 26 10.22 -7.92 -21.93
N ALA A 27 10.61 -7.82 -20.67
CA ALA A 27 11.31 -8.88 -19.93
C ALA A 27 10.37 -10.02 -19.46
N GLY A 28 9.06 -9.94 -19.73
CA GLY A 28 8.08 -10.94 -19.31
C GLY A 28 7.74 -10.90 -17.81
N LEU A 29 8.05 -9.81 -17.12
CA LEU A 29 7.70 -9.66 -15.71
C LEU A 29 6.19 -9.43 -15.57
N PHE A 30 5.60 -10.10 -14.57
CA PHE A 30 4.23 -9.80 -14.17
C PHE A 30 4.18 -8.43 -13.49
N ILE A 31 3.43 -7.50 -14.08
CA ILE A 31 3.33 -6.11 -13.60
C ILE A 31 2.00 -5.91 -12.88
N LYS A 32 2.10 -5.30 -11.70
CA LYS A 32 0.96 -4.81 -10.93
C LYS A 32 1.18 -3.36 -10.54
N ILE A 33 0.27 -2.48 -10.94
CA ILE A 33 0.29 -1.06 -10.60
C ILE A 33 -0.47 -0.84 -9.30
N ASN A 34 0.16 -0.17 -8.33
CA ASN A 34 -0.49 0.20 -7.07
C ASN A 34 -0.72 1.70 -7.06
N VAL A 35 -1.94 2.13 -6.74
CA VAL A 35 -2.35 3.53 -6.75
C VAL A 35 -2.97 3.88 -5.41
N VAL A 36 -2.41 4.88 -4.74
CA VAL A 36 -3.06 5.51 -3.59
C VAL A 36 -4.13 6.45 -4.12
N ALA A 37 -5.38 6.23 -3.74
CA ALA A 37 -6.52 7.04 -4.14
C ALA A 37 -6.61 8.28 -3.24
N LEU A 38 -6.59 9.46 -3.84
CA LEU A 38 -6.52 10.75 -3.14
C LEU A 38 -7.63 11.68 -3.64
N LYS A 39 -8.49 12.10 -2.71
CA LYS A 39 -9.61 13.00 -2.97
C LYS A 39 -9.13 14.35 -3.48
N GLY A 40 -9.73 14.86 -4.55
CA GLY A 40 -9.36 16.14 -5.17
C GLY A 40 -7.98 16.15 -5.85
N VAL A 41 -7.29 15.00 -5.95
CA VAL A 41 -5.95 14.92 -6.54
C VAL A 41 -5.93 14.03 -7.77
N ASN A 42 -6.25 12.74 -7.63
CA ASN A 42 -6.17 11.76 -8.72
C ASN A 42 -7.44 10.92 -8.89
N GLU A 43 -8.48 11.15 -8.08
CA GLU A 43 -9.71 10.34 -8.09
C GLU A 43 -10.35 10.26 -9.49
N ARG A 44 -10.34 11.36 -10.24
CA ARG A 44 -10.87 11.45 -11.61
C ARG A 44 -10.04 10.68 -12.64
N GLU A 45 -8.75 10.44 -12.36
CA GLU A 45 -7.84 9.70 -13.24
C GLU A 45 -7.90 8.19 -13.00
N ILE A 46 -8.49 7.74 -11.89
CA ILE A 46 -8.54 6.32 -11.52
C ILE A 46 -9.10 5.44 -12.65
N PRO A 47 -10.23 5.78 -13.32
CA PRO A 47 -10.73 4.96 -14.42
C PRO A 47 -9.76 4.89 -15.61
N GLU A 48 -9.04 5.97 -15.92
CA GLU A 48 -8.07 5.97 -17.02
C GLU A 48 -6.84 5.13 -16.67
N ILE A 49 -6.37 5.19 -15.43
CA ILE A 49 -5.26 4.36 -14.94
C ILE A 49 -5.61 2.87 -14.99
N ILE A 50 -6.84 2.51 -14.59
CA ILE A 50 -7.32 1.13 -14.66
C ILE A 50 -7.38 0.65 -16.12
N ALA A 51 -7.95 1.45 -17.02
CA ALA A 51 -8.03 1.12 -18.44
C ALA A 51 -6.63 0.97 -19.07
N PHE A 52 -5.69 1.85 -18.71
CA PHE A 52 -4.30 1.78 -19.14
C PHE A 52 -3.63 0.47 -18.68
N ALA A 53 -3.75 0.15 -17.39
CA ALA A 53 -3.15 -1.05 -16.81
C ALA A 53 -3.72 -2.31 -17.49
N HIS A 54 -5.05 -2.43 -17.52
CA HIS A 54 -5.71 -3.61 -18.08
C HIS A 54 -5.49 -3.75 -19.58
N GLY A 55 -5.49 -2.64 -20.35
CA GLY A 55 -5.21 -2.64 -21.78
C GLY A 55 -3.79 -3.10 -22.13
N ARG A 56 -2.87 -3.12 -21.16
CA ARG A 56 -1.50 -3.66 -21.28
C ARG A 56 -1.34 -5.01 -20.56
N GLY A 57 -2.42 -5.63 -20.10
CA GLY A 57 -2.39 -6.91 -19.39
C GLY A 57 -1.82 -6.81 -17.97
N HIS A 58 -1.75 -5.61 -17.39
CA HIS A 58 -1.28 -5.40 -16.03
C HIS A 58 -2.45 -5.44 -15.04
N ASP A 59 -2.20 -5.96 -13.84
CA ASP A 59 -3.14 -5.83 -12.73
C ASP A 59 -3.03 -4.44 -12.09
N VAL A 60 -4.09 -4.01 -11.42
CA VAL A 60 -4.09 -2.75 -10.66
C VAL A 60 -4.65 -2.95 -9.25
N SER A 61 -4.14 -2.19 -8.27
CA SER A 61 -4.76 -2.10 -6.96
C SER A 61 -4.85 -0.67 -6.48
N LEU A 62 -6.04 -0.33 -5.98
CA LEU A 62 -6.31 0.94 -5.33
C LEU A 62 -6.09 0.78 -3.83
N ILE A 63 -5.51 1.81 -3.21
CA ILE A 63 -5.11 1.83 -1.80
C ILE A 63 -5.70 3.07 -1.14
N GLU A 64 -6.36 2.91 0.00
CA GLU A 64 -6.75 4.06 0.83
C GLU A 64 -5.50 4.70 1.43
N VAL A 65 -5.46 6.03 1.41
CA VAL A 65 -4.40 6.78 2.08
C VAL A 65 -4.39 6.48 3.58
N MET A 66 -3.22 6.15 4.13
CA MET A 66 -3.01 5.91 5.57
C MET A 66 -2.37 7.14 6.25
N PRO A 67 -2.73 7.42 7.53
CA PRO A 67 -2.17 8.53 8.31
C PRO A 67 -0.83 8.14 8.96
N LEU A 68 0.22 8.02 8.13
CA LEU A 68 1.57 7.60 8.56
C LEU A 68 2.62 8.68 8.29
N GLY A 69 3.45 8.97 9.30
CA GLY A 69 4.46 10.02 9.30
C GLY A 69 3.89 11.35 9.77
N ASP A 70 4.73 12.28 10.23
CA ASP A 70 4.32 13.69 10.30
C ASP A 70 4.07 14.14 8.87
N VAL A 71 2.80 14.22 8.51
CA VAL A 71 2.36 14.65 7.20
C VAL A 71 1.35 15.75 7.43
N ASP A 72 1.52 16.81 6.65
CA ASP A 72 0.76 18.05 6.71
C ASP A 72 -0.75 17.79 6.83
N GLU A 73 -1.46 18.76 7.41
CA GLU A 73 -2.91 18.75 7.68
C GLU A 73 -3.77 18.25 6.49
N ASP A 74 -3.24 18.38 5.26
CA ASP A 74 -3.81 17.98 3.98
C ASP A 74 -4.21 16.50 3.84
N ARG A 75 -3.58 15.55 4.55
CA ARG A 75 -3.87 14.12 4.33
C ARG A 75 -5.28 13.69 4.70
N ILE A 76 -5.87 14.34 5.70
CA ILE A 76 -7.25 14.10 6.09
C ILE A 76 -8.19 14.58 4.98
N ASP A 77 -7.91 15.76 4.41
CA ASP A 77 -8.74 16.34 3.35
C ASP A 77 -8.64 15.53 2.04
N HIS A 78 -7.55 14.81 1.83
CA HIS A 78 -7.38 13.88 0.71
C HIS A 78 -7.90 12.46 0.95
N TYR A 79 -8.50 12.18 2.11
CA TYR A 79 -9.07 10.86 2.37
C TYR A 79 -10.23 10.54 1.40
N LEU A 80 -10.09 9.42 0.70
CA LEU A 80 -11.08 8.91 -0.24
C LEU A 80 -11.38 7.44 0.11
N PRO A 81 -12.56 7.14 0.67
CA PRO A 81 -12.93 5.75 0.97
C PRO A 81 -13.08 4.97 -0.34
N LEU A 82 -12.44 3.80 -0.43
CA LEU A 82 -12.50 3.00 -1.66
C LEU A 82 -13.88 2.39 -1.92
N SER A 83 -14.78 2.38 -0.92
CA SER A 83 -16.19 2.06 -1.16
C SER A 83 -16.83 3.06 -2.13
N ALA A 84 -16.59 4.36 -1.95
CA ALA A 84 -17.12 5.39 -2.84
C ALA A 84 -16.51 5.27 -4.25
N VAL A 85 -15.20 5.03 -4.33
CA VAL A 85 -14.52 4.81 -5.63
C VAL A 85 -15.07 3.56 -6.32
N ARG A 86 -15.32 2.49 -5.57
CA ARG A 86 -15.91 1.26 -6.11
C ARG A 86 -17.31 1.51 -6.65
N ASP A 87 -18.13 2.27 -5.94
CA ASP A 87 -19.49 2.61 -6.36
C ASP A 87 -19.49 3.45 -7.65
N GLU A 88 -18.57 4.42 -7.77
CA GLU A 88 -18.37 5.21 -8.98
C GLU A 88 -17.90 4.33 -10.16
N LEU A 89 -16.92 3.45 -9.94
CA LEU A 89 -16.45 2.51 -10.95
C LEU A 89 -17.55 1.55 -11.41
N ALA A 90 -18.44 1.13 -10.50
CA ALA A 90 -19.57 0.26 -10.81
C ALA A 90 -20.64 0.93 -11.69
N GLN A 91 -20.68 2.27 -11.76
CA GLN A 91 -21.53 2.99 -12.73
C GLN A 91 -21.00 2.87 -14.16
N ARG A 92 -19.70 2.60 -14.33
CA ARG A 92 -19.02 2.52 -15.63
C ARG A 92 -18.74 1.09 -16.09
N TRP A 93 -18.50 0.19 -15.15
CA TRP A 93 -18.06 -1.18 -15.42
C TRP A 93 -18.73 -2.21 -14.52
N THR A 94 -18.81 -3.45 -15.03
CA THR A 94 -19.27 -4.60 -14.26
C THR A 94 -18.12 -5.15 -13.42
N LEU A 95 -18.21 -4.96 -12.09
CA LEU A 95 -17.23 -5.44 -11.13
C LEU A 95 -17.63 -6.79 -10.54
N GLU A 96 -17.04 -7.87 -11.04
CA GLU A 96 -17.33 -9.24 -10.61
C GLU A 96 -16.42 -9.67 -9.45
N PRO A 97 -16.95 -10.03 -8.28
CA PRO A 97 -16.14 -10.60 -7.21
C PRO A 97 -15.46 -11.89 -7.66
N ILE A 98 -14.17 -12.05 -7.33
CA ILE A 98 -13.43 -13.28 -7.63
C ILE A 98 -12.81 -13.88 -6.36
N ALA A 99 -12.67 -15.21 -6.35
CA ALA A 99 -12.04 -15.95 -5.27
C ALA A 99 -10.51 -15.80 -5.23
N PHE A 100 -9.91 -15.08 -6.19
CA PHE A 100 -8.48 -14.85 -6.26
C PHE A 100 -7.96 -14.15 -4.99
N ARG A 101 -6.88 -14.67 -4.42
CA ARG A 101 -6.21 -14.15 -3.24
C ARG A 101 -4.70 -14.17 -3.46
N THR A 102 -4.03 -13.30 -2.72
CA THR A 102 -2.56 -13.22 -2.66
C THR A 102 -2.14 -13.21 -1.19
N GLY A 103 -0.85 -13.34 -0.87
CA GLY A 103 -0.35 -13.11 0.49
C GLY A 103 -0.46 -11.65 0.97
N GLY A 104 -0.98 -10.74 0.14
CA GLY A 104 -1.26 -9.35 0.50
C GLY A 104 -2.73 -9.09 0.82
N PRO A 105 -3.05 -7.91 1.38
CA PRO A 105 -4.38 -7.59 1.91
C PRO A 105 -5.44 -7.27 0.86
N SER A 106 -5.09 -7.34 -0.43
CA SER A 106 -5.95 -6.87 -1.50
C SER A 106 -7.12 -7.82 -1.73
N ARG A 107 -8.32 -7.25 -1.85
CA ARG A 107 -9.54 -7.94 -2.25
C ARG A 107 -9.79 -7.65 -3.73
N TYR A 108 -9.96 -8.70 -4.53
CA TYR A 108 -9.99 -8.56 -5.98
C TYR A 108 -11.39 -8.72 -6.57
N VAL A 109 -11.62 -7.95 -7.63
CA VAL A 109 -12.72 -8.12 -8.59
C VAL A 109 -12.13 -8.26 -9.98
N ARG A 110 -12.89 -8.85 -10.89
CA ARG A 110 -12.65 -8.76 -12.33
C ARG A 110 -13.50 -7.64 -12.91
N VAL A 111 -12.91 -6.81 -13.75
CA VAL A 111 -13.63 -5.78 -14.51
C VAL A 111 -14.01 -6.40 -15.84
N ARG A 112 -15.29 -6.73 -16.05
CA ARG A 112 -15.73 -7.55 -17.19
C ARG A 112 -15.32 -6.95 -18.54
N GLU A 113 -15.47 -5.64 -18.70
CA GLU A 113 -15.27 -4.90 -19.94
C GLU A 113 -13.80 -4.85 -20.37
N THR A 114 -12.88 -4.95 -19.42
CA THR A 114 -11.43 -4.90 -19.68
C THR A 114 -10.74 -6.25 -19.47
N GLY A 115 -11.43 -7.23 -18.89
CA GLY A 115 -10.90 -8.55 -18.50
C GLY A 115 -9.90 -8.52 -17.33
N GLY A 116 -9.41 -7.35 -16.93
CA GLY A 116 -8.36 -7.18 -15.94
C GLY A 116 -8.81 -7.36 -14.49
N ARG A 117 -7.84 -7.56 -13.59
CA ARG A 117 -8.07 -7.70 -12.16
C ARG A 117 -7.81 -6.37 -11.45
N LEU A 118 -8.83 -5.92 -10.72
CA LEU A 118 -8.79 -4.73 -9.88
C LEU A 118 -8.81 -5.15 -8.41
N GLY A 119 -7.78 -4.75 -7.67
CA GLY A 119 -7.67 -4.97 -6.23
C GLY A 119 -8.02 -3.73 -5.42
N PHE A 120 -8.58 -3.94 -4.23
CA PHE A 120 -8.85 -2.89 -3.25
C PHE A 120 -8.11 -3.20 -1.97
N ILE A 121 -7.36 -2.22 -1.45
CA ILE A 121 -6.62 -2.30 -0.18
C ILE A 121 -7.16 -1.21 0.74
N THR A 122 -7.92 -1.65 1.74
CA THR A 122 -8.75 -0.79 2.60
C THR A 122 -8.31 -0.86 4.07
N PRO A 123 -7.14 -0.32 4.44
CA PRO A 123 -6.62 -0.38 5.80
C PRO A 123 -7.52 0.36 6.82
N LEU A 124 -8.40 1.27 6.38
CA LEU A 124 -9.31 2.02 7.25
C LEU A 124 -10.74 1.47 7.18
N THR A 125 -11.37 1.46 6.01
CA THR A 125 -12.80 1.15 5.89
C THR A 125 -13.11 -0.33 6.13
N GLN A 126 -12.22 -1.23 5.73
CA GLN A 126 -12.36 -2.67 5.91
C GLN A 126 -11.02 -3.28 6.30
N ASN A 127 -10.62 -3.02 7.54
CA ASN A 127 -9.37 -3.49 8.15
C ASN A 127 -9.14 -5.00 7.94
N PHE A 128 -7.88 -5.39 7.74
CA PHE A 128 -7.43 -6.76 7.46
C PHE A 128 -6.38 -7.29 8.45
N CYS A 129 -6.18 -6.63 9.60
CA CYS A 129 -5.19 -7.00 10.60
C CYS A 129 -5.37 -8.42 11.12
N GLY A 130 -6.61 -8.90 11.27
CA GLY A 130 -6.89 -10.26 11.73
C GLY A 130 -6.32 -11.37 10.84
N GLY A 131 -6.04 -11.08 9.56
CA GLY A 131 -5.35 -11.98 8.63
C GLY A 131 -3.94 -11.51 8.25
N CYS A 132 -3.41 -10.47 8.90
CA CYS A 132 -2.12 -9.90 8.53
C CYS A 132 -0.97 -10.78 9.02
N ASN A 133 -0.20 -11.34 8.09
CA ASN A 133 0.99 -12.15 8.34
C ASN A 133 2.30 -11.43 8.02
N ARG A 134 2.28 -10.09 7.92
CA ARG A 134 3.46 -9.29 7.54
C ARG A 134 4.21 -8.73 8.75
N VAL A 135 5.54 -8.69 8.63
CA VAL A 135 6.50 -7.92 9.41
C VAL A 135 7.47 -7.25 8.43
N ARG A 136 8.22 -6.23 8.86
CA ARG A 136 9.14 -5.49 7.98
C ARG A 136 10.49 -5.26 8.65
N LEU A 137 11.57 -5.68 7.99
CA LEU A 137 12.93 -5.32 8.38
C LEU A 137 13.33 -4.05 7.60
N THR A 138 13.72 -3.00 8.31
CA THR A 138 14.19 -1.75 7.67
C THR A 138 15.63 -1.87 7.18
N CYS A 139 16.05 -0.93 6.34
CA CYS A 139 17.45 -0.79 5.93
C CYS A 139 18.41 -0.50 7.09
N THR A 140 17.90 -0.02 8.23
CA THR A 140 18.67 0.16 9.47
C THR A 140 18.72 -1.09 10.35
N GLY A 141 18.13 -2.20 9.90
CA GLY A 141 18.10 -3.49 10.59
C GLY A 141 17.14 -3.52 11.79
N ARG A 142 16.07 -2.73 11.78
CA ARG A 142 15.00 -2.80 12.79
C ARG A 142 13.82 -3.59 12.23
N LEU A 143 13.36 -4.60 12.96
CA LEU A 143 12.18 -5.37 12.63
C LEU A 143 10.94 -4.70 13.24
N TYR A 144 10.00 -4.28 12.41
CA TYR A 144 8.70 -3.77 12.82
C TYR A 144 7.61 -4.82 12.56
N MET A 145 6.85 -5.13 13.60
CA MET A 145 5.77 -6.13 13.55
C MET A 145 4.49 -5.57 12.93
N CYS A 146 4.34 -4.25 12.98
CA CYS A 146 3.17 -3.55 12.48
C CYS A 146 3.60 -2.19 11.91
N LEU A 147 2.95 -1.81 10.82
CA LEU A 147 3.16 -0.50 10.19
C LEU A 147 2.66 0.65 11.06
N GLY A 148 1.56 0.44 11.78
CA GLY A 148 0.86 1.47 12.55
C GLY A 148 1.24 1.58 14.03
N GLN A 149 2.32 0.93 14.47
CA GLN A 149 2.70 0.84 15.88
C GLN A 149 4.20 1.00 16.02
N ASN A 150 4.68 1.68 17.07
CA ASN A 150 6.08 2.07 17.13
C ASN A 150 7.05 0.96 17.53
N ASP A 151 6.54 -0.12 18.11
CA ASP A 151 7.34 -1.21 18.64
C ASP A 151 8.19 -1.92 17.58
N ALA A 152 9.42 -2.25 17.93
CA ALA A 152 10.40 -2.86 17.05
C ALA A 152 11.41 -3.75 17.80
N ALA A 153 12.10 -4.62 17.06
CA ALA A 153 13.26 -5.37 17.53
C ALA A 153 14.53 -4.92 16.77
N ASP A 154 15.66 -4.78 17.47
CA ASP A 154 16.95 -4.36 16.88
C ASP A 154 17.78 -5.58 16.43
N PHE A 155 17.56 -5.99 15.18
CA PHE A 155 18.31 -7.08 14.57
C PHE A 155 19.71 -6.66 14.14
N ARG A 156 19.97 -5.36 13.92
CA ARG A 156 21.31 -4.89 13.55
C ARG A 156 22.31 -5.12 14.67
N THR A 157 21.94 -4.79 15.90
CA THR A 157 22.80 -5.01 17.07
C THR A 157 22.99 -6.50 17.31
N LEU A 158 21.91 -7.28 17.32
CA LEU A 158 21.93 -8.73 17.46
C LEU A 158 22.91 -9.42 16.48
N MET A 159 22.83 -9.07 15.19
CA MET A 159 23.71 -9.63 14.15
C MET A 159 25.17 -9.20 14.33
N ARG A 160 25.42 -7.97 14.81
CA ARG A 160 26.78 -7.44 14.98
C ARG A 160 27.49 -7.98 16.21
N GLU A 161 26.74 -8.42 17.19
CA GLU A 161 27.25 -9.08 18.39
C GLU A 161 27.57 -10.57 18.16
N GLY A 162 27.32 -11.08 16.95
CA GLY A 162 27.68 -12.45 16.57
C GLY A 162 26.67 -13.50 17.06
N ALA A 163 25.39 -13.13 17.17
CA ALA A 163 24.32 -14.07 17.46
C ALA A 163 24.33 -15.25 16.46
N ASP A 164 24.08 -16.45 16.98
CA ASP A 164 23.87 -17.64 16.16
C ASP A 164 22.42 -17.72 15.65
N ASP A 165 22.16 -18.68 14.76
CA ASP A 165 20.82 -18.87 14.16
C ASP A 165 19.75 -19.12 15.23
N ALA A 166 20.09 -19.84 16.31
CA ALA A 166 19.16 -20.11 17.41
C ALA A 166 18.76 -18.83 18.17
N ALA A 167 19.70 -17.92 18.42
CA ALA A 167 19.41 -16.63 19.02
C ALA A 167 18.61 -15.72 18.08
N ILE A 168 18.86 -15.79 16.78
CA ILE A 168 18.09 -15.05 15.76
C ILE A 168 16.65 -15.55 15.71
N ASP A 169 16.43 -16.87 15.67
CA ASP A 169 15.09 -17.47 15.67
C ASP A 169 14.32 -17.10 16.94
N ALA A 170 14.97 -17.17 18.11
CA ALA A 170 14.35 -16.74 19.37
C ALA A 170 13.95 -15.26 19.37
N ALA A 171 14.79 -14.39 18.77
CA ALA A 171 14.46 -12.96 18.63
C ALA A 171 13.31 -12.72 17.64
N ILE A 172 13.18 -13.53 16.59
CA ILE A 172 12.06 -13.48 15.65
C ILE A 172 10.77 -13.88 16.36
N ASP A 173 10.77 -14.99 17.09
CA ASP A 173 9.60 -15.48 17.83
C ASP A 173 9.14 -14.49 18.90
N GLU A 174 10.08 -13.92 19.66
CA GLU A 174 9.81 -12.86 20.63
C GLU A 174 9.15 -11.65 19.96
N ALA A 175 9.74 -11.15 18.87
CA ALA A 175 9.22 -9.99 18.15
C ALA A 175 7.82 -10.27 17.60
N ILE A 176 7.61 -11.43 16.96
CA ILE A 176 6.30 -11.83 16.44
C ILE A 176 5.27 -11.93 17.58
N GLY A 177 5.66 -12.42 18.76
CA GLY A 177 4.81 -12.47 19.95
C GLY A 177 4.29 -11.11 20.42
N ARG A 178 5.07 -10.04 20.20
CA ARG A 178 4.66 -8.66 20.47
C ARG A 178 3.77 -8.04 19.39
N LYS A 179 3.51 -8.74 18.28
CA LYS A 179 2.70 -8.22 17.20
C LYS A 179 1.29 -7.90 17.68
N PRO A 180 0.81 -6.65 17.55
CA PRO A 180 -0.52 -6.28 17.97
C PRO A 180 -1.58 -6.96 17.09
N LYS A 181 -2.74 -7.27 17.67
CA LYS A 181 -3.89 -7.84 16.94
C LYS A 181 -4.37 -6.95 15.79
N GLY A 182 -4.13 -5.64 15.89
CA GLY A 182 -4.37 -4.68 14.83
C GLY A 182 -3.87 -3.29 15.19
N HIS A 183 -3.88 -2.41 14.19
CA HIS A 183 -3.67 -0.99 14.39
C HIS A 183 -5.01 -0.26 14.51
N GLU A 184 -5.00 0.90 15.16
CA GLU A 184 -6.15 1.79 15.27
C GLU A 184 -5.90 3.06 14.46
N PHE A 185 -5.85 2.93 13.14
CA PHE A 185 -5.76 4.11 12.28
C PHE A 185 -7.04 4.92 12.41
N ARG A 186 -6.89 6.18 12.83
CA ARG A 186 -7.98 7.14 12.93
C ARG A 186 -7.66 8.30 12.00
N ILE A 187 -8.64 8.66 11.18
CA ILE A 187 -8.64 9.88 10.39
C ILE A 187 -9.83 10.68 10.91
N ASP A 188 -9.58 11.59 11.85
CA ASP A 188 -10.57 12.49 12.43
C ASP A 188 -9.97 13.90 12.43
N ARG A 189 -10.73 14.92 12.00
CA ARG A 189 -10.31 16.33 12.09
C ARG A 189 -9.96 16.75 13.52
N ARG A 190 -10.47 16.06 14.54
CA ARG A 190 -10.16 16.28 15.96
C ARG A 190 -8.87 15.59 16.41
N CYS A 191 -8.36 14.63 15.63
CA CYS A 191 -7.10 13.92 15.85
C CYS A 191 -6.24 14.03 14.58
N ALA A 192 -5.69 15.22 14.33
CA ALA A 192 -4.81 15.49 13.19
C ALA A 192 -3.41 14.87 13.33
N ALA A 193 -3.09 14.28 14.49
CA ALA A 193 -1.79 13.65 14.71
C ALA A 193 -1.70 12.31 13.95
N PRO A 194 -0.55 12.01 13.34
CA PRO A 194 -0.36 10.74 12.66
C PRO A 194 -0.38 9.57 13.64
N SER A 195 -0.77 8.39 13.15
CA SER A 195 -0.81 7.20 14.01
C SER A 195 0.59 6.77 14.48
N VAL A 196 1.62 7.07 13.67
CA VAL A 196 3.04 6.96 14.03
C VAL A 196 3.83 8.07 13.33
N ALA A 197 4.88 8.57 13.97
CA ALA A 197 5.77 9.59 13.40
C ALA A 197 6.59 9.09 12.19
N ARG A 198 6.69 7.77 11.99
CA ARG A 198 7.44 7.19 10.87
C ARG A 198 6.66 7.27 9.58
N THR A 199 7.32 7.77 8.54
CA THR A 199 6.79 7.74 7.18
C THR A 199 6.79 6.31 6.60
N MET A 200 6.01 6.11 5.54
CA MET A 200 6.03 4.85 4.77
C MET A 200 7.43 4.53 4.24
N SER A 201 8.15 5.53 3.72
CA SER A 201 9.51 5.38 3.19
C SER A 201 10.52 4.87 4.22
N ALA A 202 10.36 5.24 5.50
CA ALA A 202 11.22 4.77 6.58
C ALA A 202 10.98 3.29 6.94
N THR A 203 9.83 2.72 6.55
CA THR A 203 9.44 1.34 6.87
C THR A 203 9.38 0.44 5.63
N GLY A 204 10.11 0.80 4.57
CA GLY A 204 10.27 -0.01 3.36
C GLY A 204 9.08 0.03 2.39
N GLY A 205 8.28 1.09 2.44
CA GLY A 205 7.16 1.35 1.52
C GLY A 205 7.31 2.61 0.69
#